data_AF-A0A8I1UW40-F1
#
_entry.id   AF-A0A8I1UW40-F1
#
_cell.length_a   1.000
_cell.length_b   1.000
_cell.length_c   1.000
_cell.angle_alpha   90.00
_cell.angle_beta   90.00
_cell.angle_gamma   90.00
#
_symmetry.space_group_name_H-M   'P 1'
#
loop_
_entity.id
_entity.type
_entity.pdbx_description
1 polymer ?
#
loop_
_entity_poly.entity_id
_entity_poly.type
_entity_poly.pdbx_seq_one_letter_code
_entity_poly.pdbx_strand_id
1 'polypeptide(L)'
;MSFRIAGLLVSAFLAPTASFAQTNEQAWPSALVCQASVQSYFALRQPPRQTDDTFGWLIFRSELGGVYDCQVRGSFVALKWKSHNGTMTSNKTRFEASEGVLTVRPDGVSQWRFRRTADGYGLLSGAKAR
;
A
#
# COMPACT_ATOMS: atom_id res chain seq x y z
N MET A 1 -57.53 32.59 -18.13
CA MET A 1 -56.57 32.30 -19.22
C MET A 1 -55.37 33.20 -18.97
N SER A 2 -54.19 32.68 -18.59
CA SER A 2 -53.18 32.00 -19.44
C SER A 2 -52.37 32.99 -20.29
N PHE A 3 -51.03 32.98 -20.38
CA PHE A 3 -49.98 32.17 -19.72
C PHE A 3 -48.59 32.81 -20.00
N ARG A 4 -47.69 32.96 -19.00
CA ARG A 4 -46.18 33.08 -19.04
C ARG A 4 -45.51 34.13 -19.98
N ILE A 5 -44.40 34.77 -19.60
CA ILE A 5 -42.95 34.42 -19.78
C ILE A 5 -42.19 35.68 -19.25
N ALA A 6 -40.96 35.72 -18.69
CA ALA A 6 -39.85 34.77 -18.45
C ALA A 6 -39.50 34.75 -16.92
N GLY A 7 -38.37 34.28 -16.37
CA GLY A 7 -37.19 33.58 -16.91
C GLY A 7 -35.87 34.36 -16.80
N LEU A 8 -35.38 34.63 -15.57
CA LEU A 8 -34.07 35.24 -15.31
C LEU A 8 -33.20 34.29 -14.47
N LEU A 9 -32.13 33.78 -15.07
CA LEU A 9 -31.22 32.80 -14.49
C LEU A 9 -30.25 33.49 -13.51
N VAL A 10 -30.41 33.23 -12.21
CA VAL A 10 -29.40 33.58 -11.21
C VAL A 10 -28.25 32.57 -11.31
N SER A 11 -27.13 33.02 -11.87
CA SER A 11 -25.90 32.23 -11.93
C SER A 11 -25.28 32.14 -10.53
N ALA A 12 -25.53 31.04 -9.83
CA ALA A 12 -24.90 30.77 -8.54
C ALA A 12 -23.39 30.55 -8.73
N PHE A 13 -22.57 31.37 -8.08
CA PHE A 13 -21.12 31.22 -8.08
C PHE A 13 -20.72 29.89 -7.44
N LEU A 14 -20.16 28.99 -8.24
CA LEU A 14 -19.43 27.81 -7.76
C LEU A 14 -18.14 28.30 -7.09
N ALA A 15 -18.16 28.41 -5.76
CA ALA A 15 -16.94 28.59 -4.99
C ALA A 15 -16.08 27.32 -5.14
N PRO A 16 -14.83 27.40 -5.64
CA PRO A 16 -13.96 26.24 -5.66
C PRO A 16 -13.59 25.88 -4.22
N THR A 17 -14.08 24.74 -3.75
CA THR A 17 -13.55 24.13 -2.52
C THR A 17 -12.10 23.75 -2.79
N ALA A 18 -11.18 24.58 -2.28
CA ALA A 18 -9.77 24.29 -2.31
C ALA A 18 -9.53 22.96 -1.60
N SER A 19 -9.37 21.90 -2.38
CA SER A 19 -8.95 20.61 -1.85
C SER A 19 -7.54 20.79 -1.32
N PHE A 20 -7.37 20.59 -0.01
CA PHE A 20 -6.06 20.57 0.62
C PHE A 20 -5.26 19.44 -0.01
N ALA A 21 -4.42 19.78 -1.00
CA ALA A 21 -3.35 18.92 -1.45
C ALA A 21 -2.41 18.77 -0.26
N GLN A 22 -2.55 17.67 0.48
CA GLN A 22 -1.56 17.29 1.49
C GLN A 22 -0.20 17.27 0.79
N THR A 23 0.69 18.14 1.24
CA THR A 23 2.06 18.24 0.73
C THR A 23 2.68 16.86 0.77
N ASN A 24 2.92 16.32 -0.42
CA ASN A 24 3.29 14.93 -0.60
C ASN A 24 4.73 14.74 -0.09
N GLU A 25 4.87 14.38 1.19
CA GLU A 25 6.09 13.85 1.80
C GLU A 25 6.47 12.51 1.13
N GLN A 26 6.84 12.58 -0.14
CA GLN A 26 7.38 11.52 -0.98
C GLN A 26 6.74 10.15 -0.69
N ALA A 27 5.41 10.08 -0.77
CA ALA A 27 4.64 8.92 -0.33
C ALA A 27 5.19 7.62 -0.91
N TRP A 28 5.36 6.61 -0.06
CA TRP A 28 6.01 5.37 -0.44
C TRP A 28 5.25 4.68 -1.59
N PRO A 29 5.90 4.37 -2.72
CA PRO A 29 5.27 3.66 -3.83
C PRO A 29 4.63 2.34 -3.37
N SER A 30 3.41 2.06 -3.81
CA SER A 30 2.67 0.85 -3.43
C SER A 30 3.46 -0.45 -3.68
N ALA A 31 4.29 -0.48 -4.72
CA ALA A 31 5.20 -1.58 -4.99
C ALA A 31 6.22 -1.80 -3.86
N LEU A 32 6.88 -0.74 -3.36
CA LEU A 32 7.83 -0.85 -2.25
C LEU A 32 7.13 -1.18 -0.93
N VAL A 33 5.94 -0.61 -0.68
CA VAL A 33 5.10 -0.97 0.49
C VAL A 33 4.78 -2.46 0.47
N CYS A 34 4.31 -2.97 -0.67
CA CYS A 34 4.00 -4.38 -0.82
C CYS A 34 5.24 -5.28 -0.72
N GLN A 35 6.34 -4.91 -1.38
CA GLN A 35 7.59 -5.67 -1.35
C GLN A 35 8.14 -5.83 0.08
N ALA A 36 8.18 -4.75 0.84
CA ALA A 36 8.58 -4.75 2.25
C ALA A 36 7.58 -5.48 3.15
N SER A 37 6.28 -5.44 2.81
CA SER A 37 5.24 -6.16 3.54
C SER A 37 5.30 -7.67 3.33
N VAL A 38 5.54 -8.13 2.11
CA VAL A 38 5.79 -9.55 1.82
C VAL A 38 7.10 -9.99 2.48
N GLN A 39 8.17 -9.19 2.42
CA GLN A 39 9.43 -9.53 3.08
C GLN A 39 9.23 -9.72 4.60
N SER A 40 8.58 -8.76 5.27
CA SER A 40 8.39 -8.79 6.72
C SER A 40 7.36 -9.84 7.19
N TYR A 41 6.27 -10.05 6.46
CA TYR A 41 5.24 -11.04 6.82
C TYR A 41 5.73 -12.47 6.74
N PHE A 42 6.53 -12.80 5.72
CA PHE A 42 7.12 -14.14 5.55
C PHE A 42 8.56 -14.26 6.08
N ALA A 43 9.07 -13.22 6.77
CA ALA A 43 10.44 -13.13 7.27
C ALA A 43 11.53 -13.49 6.22
N LEU A 44 11.34 -13.03 4.98
CA LEU A 44 12.22 -13.36 3.85
C LEU A 44 13.60 -12.72 4.02
N ARG A 45 14.66 -13.51 3.81
CA ARG A 45 16.06 -13.05 3.90
C ARG A 45 16.39 -11.94 2.90
N GLN A 46 15.82 -12.02 1.70
CA GLN A 46 15.96 -11.02 0.64
C GLN A 46 14.60 -10.39 0.29
N PRO A 47 14.55 -9.13 -0.16
CA PRO A 47 13.38 -8.55 -0.80
C PRO A 47 12.89 -9.43 -1.97
N PRO A 48 11.60 -9.82 -2.02
CA PRO A 48 11.07 -10.56 -3.16
C PRO A 48 10.99 -9.63 -4.39
N ARG A 49 11.12 -10.18 -5.60
CA ARG A 49 11.03 -9.38 -6.83
C ARG A 49 9.59 -9.29 -7.31
N GLN A 50 9.12 -8.12 -7.73
CA GLN A 50 7.86 -8.02 -8.45
C GLN A 50 8.03 -8.69 -9.82
N THR A 51 7.08 -9.52 -10.22
CA THR A 51 7.09 -10.26 -11.49
C THR A 51 5.94 -9.91 -12.42
N ASP A 52 4.85 -9.36 -11.89
CA ASP A 52 3.62 -9.08 -12.64
C ASP A 52 2.76 -8.05 -11.87
N ASP A 53 1.76 -7.47 -12.54
CA ASP A 53 0.64 -6.75 -11.93
C ASP A 53 -0.69 -7.05 -12.63
N THR A 54 -1.72 -7.39 -11.85
CA THR A 54 -3.00 -7.85 -12.43
C THR A 54 -4.18 -7.40 -11.56
N PHE A 55 -5.12 -6.66 -12.14
CA PHE A 55 -6.31 -6.11 -11.45
C PHE A 55 -5.98 -5.39 -10.11
N GLY A 56 -4.86 -4.67 -10.09
CA GLY A 56 -4.37 -3.94 -8.91
C GLY A 56 -3.76 -4.81 -7.82
N TRP A 57 -3.52 -6.10 -8.07
CA TRP A 57 -2.64 -6.95 -7.27
C TRP A 57 -1.24 -6.94 -7.87
N LEU A 58 -0.23 -6.72 -7.04
CA LEU A 58 1.17 -6.80 -7.40
C LEU A 58 1.70 -8.18 -7.04
N ILE A 59 2.26 -8.91 -8.01
CA ILE A 59 2.71 -10.30 -7.80
C ILE A 59 4.21 -10.30 -7.53
N PHE A 60 4.60 -10.91 -6.41
CA PHE A 60 5.98 -11.00 -5.94
C PHE A 60 6.46 -12.44 -5.89
N ARG A 61 7.72 -12.68 -6.29
CA ARG A 61 8.41 -13.97 -6.16
C ARG A 61 9.63 -13.85 -5.24
N SER A 62 9.74 -14.74 -4.25
CA SER A 62 10.94 -14.85 -3.41
C SER A 62 12.05 -15.65 -4.10
N GLU A 63 13.28 -15.53 -3.59
CA GLU A 63 14.44 -16.32 -4.01
C GLU A 63 14.18 -17.84 -3.97
N LEU A 64 13.36 -18.30 -3.02
CA LEU A 64 12.96 -19.71 -2.86
C LEU A 64 11.77 -20.11 -3.74
N GLY A 65 11.35 -19.27 -4.70
CA GLY A 65 10.27 -19.56 -5.65
C GLY A 65 8.84 -19.39 -5.12
N GLY A 66 8.67 -18.97 -3.87
CA GLY A 66 7.35 -18.65 -3.30
C GLY A 66 6.71 -17.46 -4.03
N VAL A 67 5.40 -17.54 -4.31
CA VAL A 67 4.63 -16.50 -5.01
C VAL A 67 3.59 -15.89 -4.06
N TYR A 68 3.56 -14.56 -4.00
CA TYR A 68 2.74 -13.78 -3.09
C TYR A 68 2.12 -12.60 -3.85
N ASP A 69 0.80 -12.52 -3.85
CA ASP A 69 0.07 -11.39 -4.39
C ASP A 69 -0.15 -10.40 -3.23
N CYS A 70 0.15 -9.12 -3.47
CA CYS A 70 -0.04 -8.06 -2.50
C CYS A 70 -0.83 -6.88 -3.09
N GLN A 71 -1.67 -6.26 -2.26
CA GLN A 71 -2.45 -5.09 -2.64
C GLN A 71 -2.55 -4.10 -1.48
N VAL A 72 -2.17 -2.85 -1.72
CA VAL A 72 -2.30 -1.75 -0.75
C VAL A 72 -3.76 -1.32 -0.63
N ARG A 73 -4.27 -1.21 0.59
CA ARG A 73 -5.66 -0.85 0.93
C ARG A 73 -5.67 0.14 2.10
N GLY A 74 -5.61 1.43 1.80
CA GLY A 74 -5.52 2.47 2.83
C GLY A 74 -4.24 2.31 3.65
N SER A 75 -4.36 2.06 4.96
CA SER A 75 -3.25 1.88 5.92
C SER A 75 -2.86 0.41 6.19
N PHE A 76 -3.38 -0.54 5.40
CA PHE A 76 -3.00 -1.95 5.47
C PHE A 76 -2.75 -2.54 4.08
N VAL A 77 -2.13 -3.72 4.03
CA VAL A 77 -2.05 -4.53 2.80
C VAL A 77 -2.88 -5.79 2.93
N ALA A 78 -3.51 -6.17 1.82
CA ALA A 78 -4.05 -7.49 1.61
C ALA A 78 -2.96 -8.37 0.96
N LEU A 79 -2.74 -9.55 1.51
CA LEU A 79 -1.81 -10.57 1.01
C LEU A 79 -2.60 -11.82 0.63
N LYS A 80 -2.17 -12.50 -0.45
CA LYS A 80 -2.71 -13.79 -0.89
C LYS A 80 -1.57 -14.66 -1.41
N TRP A 81 -1.52 -15.93 -1.02
CA TRP A 81 -0.46 -16.86 -1.43
C TRP A 81 -0.97 -18.30 -1.49
N LYS A 82 -0.16 -19.20 -2.05
CA LYS A 82 -0.44 -20.65 -2.03
C LYS A 82 0.29 -21.32 -0.86
N SER A 83 -0.41 -22.22 -0.18
CA SER A 83 0.10 -23.11 0.85
C SER A 83 -0.33 -24.55 0.58
N HIS A 84 0.11 -25.51 1.40
CA HIS A 84 -0.36 -26.90 1.33
C HIS A 84 -1.89 -27.03 1.53
N ASN A 85 -2.51 -26.10 2.27
CA ASN A 85 -3.97 -26.06 2.49
C ASN A 85 -4.72 -25.25 1.41
N GLY A 86 -4.07 -24.96 0.28
CA GLY A 86 -4.65 -24.16 -0.81
C GLY A 86 -4.34 -22.67 -0.69
N THR A 87 -5.25 -21.82 -1.20
CA THR A 87 -5.07 -20.36 -1.23
C THR A 87 -5.31 -19.76 0.14
N MET A 88 -4.29 -19.11 0.69
CA MET A 88 -4.36 -18.37 1.95
C MET A 88 -4.48 -16.86 1.69
N THR A 89 -5.09 -16.13 2.62
CA THR A 89 -5.17 -14.67 2.59
C THR A 89 -4.89 -14.06 3.96
N SER A 90 -4.42 -12.81 3.99
CA SER A 90 -4.23 -12.03 5.22
C SER A 90 -4.40 -10.54 4.96
N ASN A 91 -5.24 -9.88 5.76
CA ASN A 91 -5.44 -8.42 5.74
C ASN A 91 -4.96 -7.77 7.05
N LYS A 92 -4.09 -8.46 7.81
CA LYS A 92 -3.66 -8.04 9.15
C LYS A 92 -2.46 -7.09 9.14
N THR A 93 -1.71 -7.08 8.04
CA THR A 93 -0.45 -6.33 7.92
C THR A 93 -0.73 -4.84 7.73
N ARG A 94 -0.50 -4.06 8.79
CA ARG A 94 -0.60 -2.60 8.74
C ARG A 94 0.73 -1.99 8.35
N PHE A 95 0.70 -0.83 7.72
CA PHE A 95 1.90 -0.05 7.43
C PHE A 95 1.67 1.43 7.72
N GLU A 96 2.77 2.14 7.91
CA GLU A 96 2.83 3.55 8.27
C GLU A 96 4.08 4.14 7.62
N ALA A 97 3.91 5.22 6.85
CA ALA A 97 4.99 5.90 6.14
C ALA A 97 5.11 7.32 6.67
N SER A 98 6.30 7.70 7.14
CA SER A 98 6.60 9.01 7.72
C SER A 98 8.11 9.28 7.60
N GLU A 99 8.50 10.51 7.28
CA GLU A 99 9.93 10.94 7.23
C GLU A 99 10.85 10.02 6.39
N GLY A 100 10.35 9.47 5.28
CA GLY A 100 11.12 8.54 4.43
C GLY A 100 11.38 7.15 5.04
N VAL A 101 10.74 6.83 6.17
CA VAL A 101 10.75 5.52 6.83
C VAL A 101 9.39 4.85 6.64
N LEU A 102 9.41 3.57 6.22
CA LEU A 102 8.25 2.68 6.22
C LEU A 102 8.32 1.78 7.45
N THR A 103 7.29 1.84 8.28
CA THR A 103 7.06 0.88 9.35
C THR A 103 5.99 -0.11 8.92
N VAL A 104 6.29 -1.41 8.98
CA VAL A 104 5.33 -2.50 8.71
C VAL A 104 5.11 -3.31 9.99
N ARG A 105 3.85 -3.67 10.23
CA ARG A 105 3.40 -4.47 11.39
C ARG A 105 2.60 -5.68 10.88
N PRO A 106 3.25 -6.82 10.57
CA PRO A 106 2.64 -7.97 9.89
C PRO A 106 1.44 -8.61 10.62
N ASP A 107 1.54 -8.70 11.94
CA ASP A 107 0.65 -9.35 12.91
C ASP A 107 0.04 -8.36 13.91
N GLY A 108 0.39 -7.06 13.81
CA GLY A 108 0.03 -6.00 14.75
C GLY A 108 0.98 -5.82 15.94
N VAL A 109 1.98 -6.68 16.13
CA VAL A 109 2.89 -6.69 17.30
C VAL A 109 4.36 -6.59 16.88
N SER A 110 4.77 -7.42 15.92
CA SER A 110 6.09 -7.43 15.32
C SER A 110 6.29 -6.19 14.45
N GLN A 111 7.34 -5.40 14.72
CA GLN A 111 7.64 -4.20 13.94
C GLN A 111 8.86 -4.41 13.03
N TRP A 112 8.69 -4.14 11.75
CA TRP A 112 9.77 -4.01 10.78
C TRP A 112 9.86 -2.54 10.32
N ARG A 113 11.06 -1.99 10.23
CA ARG A 113 11.31 -0.61 9.79
C ARG A 113 12.29 -0.60 8.64
N PHE A 114 11.96 0.15 7.60
CA PHE A 114 12.73 0.26 6.37
C PHE A 114 12.96 1.74 6.03
N ARG A 115 14.13 2.09 5.53
CA ARG A 115 14.43 3.43 4.99
C ARG A 115 14.41 3.38 3.47
N ARG A 116 13.82 4.39 2.83
CA ARG A 116 13.84 4.52 1.37
C ARG A 116 15.27 4.78 0.88
N THR A 117 15.68 4.11 -0.18
CA THR A 117 16.98 4.28 -0.86
C THR A 117 16.76 4.64 -2.34
N ALA A 118 17.82 4.94 -3.08
CA ALA A 118 17.70 5.21 -4.53
C ALA A 118 17.13 3.98 -5.27
N ASP A 119 17.61 2.79 -4.90
CA ASP A 119 17.31 1.51 -5.55
C ASP A 119 16.12 0.74 -4.92
N GLY A 120 15.42 1.34 -3.94
CA GLY A 120 14.29 0.72 -3.25
C GLY A 120 14.24 1.06 -1.76
N TYR A 121 14.60 0.09 -0.92
CA TYR A 121 14.68 0.27 0.53
C TYR A 121 15.81 -0.53 1.20
N GLY A 122 16.24 -0.09 2.37
CA GLY A 122 17.12 -0.82 3.28
C GLY A 122 16.44 -1.10 4.62
N LEU A 123 16.73 -2.26 5.22
CA LEU A 123 16.21 -2.64 6.54
C LEU A 123 16.91 -1.83 7.64
N LEU A 124 16.15 -1.13 8.48
CA LEU A 124 16.63 -0.45 9.69
C LEU A 124 16.54 -1.36 10.93
N SER A 125 15.44 -2.09 11.06
CA SER A 125 15.21 -3.04 12.16
C SER A 125 14.15 -4.06 11.74
N GLY A 126 14.42 -5.35 11.94
CA GLY A 126 13.42 -6.42 11.77
C GLY A 126 12.87 -6.91 13.12
N ALA A 127 11.83 -7.75 13.07
CA ALA A 127 11.38 -8.46 14.26
C ALA A 127 12.52 -9.34 14.79
N LYS A 128 12.77 -9.25 16.10
CA LYS A 128 13.80 -10.06 16.77
C LYS A 128 13.38 -11.52 16.68
N ALA A 129 14.15 -12.35 15.97
CA ALA A 129 13.98 -13.79 16.02
C ALA A 129 14.07 -14.24 17.49
N ARG A 130 13.07 -14.99 17.94
CA ARG A 130 13.10 -15.72 19.22
C ARG A 130 13.78 -17.06 19.01
#